data_AF-A0A2M9ZPX7-F1
#
_entry.id   AF-A0A2M9ZPX7-F1
#
_cell.length_a   1.000
_cell.length_b   1.000
_cell.length_c   1.000
_cell.angle_alpha   90.00
_cell.angle_beta   90.00
_cell.angle_gamma   90.00
#
_symmetry.space_group_name_H-M   'P 1'
#
loop_
_entity.id
_entity.type
_entity.pdbx_description
1 polymer ?
#
loop_
_entity_poly.entity_id
_entity_poly.type
_entity_poly.pdbx_seq_one_letter_code
_entity_poly.pdbx_strand_id
1 'polypeptide(L)' 'MAFKLDGAKFPTLEDLIAALYPLYADKMSEAEFRKYVKENAKEE' A
#
# COMPACT_ATOMS: atom_id res chain seq x y z
N MET A 1 8.23 3.24 12.27
CA MET A 1 7.95 3.60 10.87
C MET A 1 7.75 2.33 10.08
N ALA A 2 6.60 1.70 10.33
CA ALA A 2 6.01 0.70 9.48
C ALA A 2 4.75 1.33 8.88
N PHE A 3 4.48 1.02 7.63
CA PHE A 3 3.27 1.46 6.93
C PHE A 3 2.17 0.45 7.20
N LYS A 4 1.06 0.91 7.76
CA LYS A 4 -0.12 0.07 7.99
C LYS A 4 -1.24 0.44 7.03
N LEU A 5 -1.70 -0.52 6.24
CA LEU A 5 -2.87 -0.40 5.35
C LEU A 5 -3.70 -1.69 5.43
N ASP A 6 -5.03 -1.55 5.53
CA ASP A 6 -5.97 -2.69 5.56
C ASP A 6 -5.66 -3.75 6.63
N GLY A 7 -5.07 -3.32 7.76
CA GLY A 7 -4.68 -4.22 8.85
C GLY A 7 -3.33 -4.92 8.66
N ALA A 8 -2.76 -4.90 7.46
CA ALA A 8 -1.42 -5.36 7.19
C ALA A 8 -0.39 -4.27 7.54
N LYS A 9 0.75 -4.69 8.11
CA LYS A 9 1.87 -3.81 8.48
C LYS A 9 3.08 -4.21 7.65
N PHE A 10 3.67 -3.23 6.98
CA PHE A 10 4.84 -3.44 6.15
C PHE A 10 5.98 -2.51 6.59
N PRO A 11 7.23 -2.95 6.47
CA PRO A 11 8.38 -2.12 6.85
C PRO A 11 8.52 -0.91 5.92
N THR A 12 8.11 -1.02 4.65
CA THR A 12 8.22 0.04 3.65
C THR A 12 6.95 0.16 2.81
N LEU A 13 6.76 1.34 2.21
CA LEU A 13 5.70 1.59 1.22
C LEU A 13 5.85 0.66 0.00
N GLU A 14 7.08 0.36 -0.42
CA GLU A 14 7.34 -0.52 -1.57
C GLU A 14 6.97 -1.97 -1.29
N ASP A 15 7.29 -2.49 -0.10
CA ASP A 15 6.85 -3.83 0.33
C ASP A 15 5.33 -3.95 0.35
N LEU A 16 4.68 -2.93 0.90
CA LEU A 16 3.23 -2.86 0.94
C LEU A 16 2.65 -2.86 -0.47
N ILE A 17 3.20 -2.03 -1.36
CA ILE A 17 2.76 -1.94 -2.75
C ILE A 17 3.00 -3.27 -3.45
N ALA A 18 4.18 -3.86 -3.38
CA ALA A 18 4.47 -5.14 -4.02
C ALA A 18 3.56 -6.29 -3.52
N ALA A 19 3.22 -6.30 -2.23
CA ALA A 19 2.37 -7.33 -1.62
C ALA A 19 0.87 -7.12 -1.86
N LEU A 20 0.40 -5.87 -1.78
CA LEU A 20 -1.04 -5.55 -1.92
C LEU A 20 -1.42 -5.18 -3.35
N TYR A 21 -0.55 -4.61 -4.17
CA TYR A 21 -0.87 -4.22 -5.55
C TYR A 21 -1.48 -5.36 -6.37
N PRO A 22 -1.02 -6.64 -6.30
CA PRO A 22 -1.69 -7.73 -7.01
C PRO A 22 -3.19 -7.88 -6.68
N LEU A 23 -3.61 -7.51 -5.47
CA LEU A 23 -5.01 -7.52 -5.03
C LEU A 23 -5.80 -6.28 -5.50
N TYR A 24 -5.11 -5.18 -5.76
CA TYR A 24 -5.71 -3.91 -6.20
C TYR A 24 -5.50 -3.62 -7.69
N ALA A 25 -4.68 -4.41 -8.40
CA ALA A 25 -4.36 -4.25 -9.81
C ALA A 25 -5.59 -4.39 -10.72
N ASP A 26 -6.59 -5.15 -10.27
CA ASP A 26 -7.89 -5.26 -10.94
C ASP A 26 -8.77 -4.00 -10.74
N LYS A 27 -8.55 -3.26 -9.64
CA LYS A 27 -9.34 -2.08 -9.28
C LYS A 27 -8.72 -0.76 -9.76
N MET A 28 -7.39 -0.67 -9.79
CA MET A 28 -6.66 0.56 -10.09
C MET A 28 -5.23 0.26 -10.57
N SER A 29 -4.63 1.23 -11.26
CA SER A 29 -3.23 1.11 -11.70
C SER A 29 -2.24 1.27 -10.55
N GLU A 30 -1.00 0.78 -10.71
CA GLU A 30 0.05 0.88 -9.68
C GLU A 30 0.27 2.32 -9.19
N ALA A 31 0.25 3.28 -10.12
CA ALA A 31 0.39 4.70 -9.79
C ALA A 31 -0.74 5.23 -8.89
N GLU A 32 -1.98 4.77 -9.13
CA GLU A 32 -3.13 5.10 -8.29
C GLU A 32 -3.03 4.41 -6.94
N PHE A 33 -2.64 3.14 -6.92
CA PHE A 33 -2.46 2.39 -5.68
C PHE A 33 -1.36 3.03 -4.83
N ARG A 34 -0.25 3.46 -5.43
CA ARG A 34 0.86 4.13 -4.74
C ARG A 34 0.42 5.45 -4.10
N LYS A 35 -0.47 6.21 -4.73
CA LYS A 35 -1.10 7.39 -4.11
C LYS A 35 -2.05 6.98 -2.99
N TYR A 36 -2.90 5.99 -3.23
CA TYR A 36 -3.83 5.47 -2.24
C TYR A 36 -3.11 5.04 -0.96
N VAL A 37 -2.04 4.26 -1.09
CA VAL A 37 -1.23 3.83 0.06
C VAL A 37 -0.58 5.03 0.73
N LYS A 38 -0.04 6.00 -0.02
CA LYS A 38 0.58 7.19 0.58
C LYS A 38 -0.42 8.06 1.35
N GLU A 39 -1.68 8.10 0.95
CA GLU A 39 -2.74 8.87 1.62
C GLU A 39 -3.44 8.10 2.75
N ASN A 40 -3.54 6.77 2.63
CA ASN A 40 -4.31 5.93 3.56
C ASN A 40 -3.42 5.15 4.54
N ALA A 41 -2.17 4.85 4.18
CA ALA A 41 -1.27 4.15 5.07
C ALA A 41 -0.85 5.10 6.19
N LYS A 42 -1.08 4.66 7.42
CA LYS A 42 -0.63 5.38 8.61
C LYS A 42 0.80 4.94 8.93
N GLU A 43 1.67 5.92 9.12
CA GLU A 43 3.03 5.71 9.64
C GLU A 43 2.94 5.49 11.16
N GLU A 44 3.23 4.27 11.63
CA GLU A 44 3.35 3.92 13.05
C GLU A 44 4.76 3.40 13.40
#